data_AF-A0A7C5RS98-F1
#
_entry.id   AF-A0A7C5RS98-F1
#
_cell.length_a   1.000
_cell.length_b   1.000
_cell.length_c   1.000
_cell.angle_alpha   90.00
_cell.angle_beta   90.00
_cell.angle_gamma   90.00
#
_symmetry.space_group_name_H-M   'P 1'
#
loop_
_entity.id
_entity.type
_entity.pdbx_description
1 polymer ?
#
loop_
_entity_poly.entity_id
_entity_poly.type
_entity_poly.pdbx_seq_one_letter_code
_entity_poly.pdbx_strand_id
1 'polypeptide(L)'
;MGVRTTSQELEHARAIQDIAKARFPYPTRGRPYLKTYTNHPQRTMGVKTPRGIVVYPDIVVVRHPENEVVILAEVETADTVTADEAHEWKLFASLGPLYLYVPIGYADEARRLCKSLKIPIVGLRTWRYIQGQDRLEINDIFTQWTGLEDLAPEPLRGFLKRYLEFREREMAS
;
A
#
# COMPACT_ATOMS: atom_id res chain seq x y z
N MET A 1 0.09 -12.54 18.48
CA MET A 1 0.37 -13.22 17.20
C MET A 1 -0.51 -14.45 17.09
N GLY A 2 -1.60 -14.35 16.34
CA GLY A 2 -2.32 -15.54 15.89
C GLY A 2 -1.46 -16.26 14.85
N VAL A 3 -1.21 -17.56 15.04
CA VAL A 3 -0.48 -18.36 14.04
C VAL A 3 -1.42 -18.56 12.86
N ARG A 4 -1.06 -18.05 11.67
CA ARG A 4 -1.80 -18.33 10.43
C ARG A 4 -1.78 -19.83 10.17
N THR A 5 -2.91 -20.41 9.78
CA THR A 5 -2.92 -21.78 9.26
C THR A 5 -2.20 -21.84 7.91
N THR A 6 -1.70 -23.01 7.52
CA THR A 6 -1.00 -23.19 6.23
C THR A 6 -1.82 -22.72 5.03
N SER A 7 -3.15 -22.87 5.08
CA SER A 7 -4.04 -22.38 4.01
C SER A 7 -4.10 -20.85 3.96
N GLN A 8 -4.10 -20.19 5.11
CA GLN A 8 -4.13 -18.73 5.22
C GLN A 8 -2.78 -18.13 4.80
N GLU A 9 -1.68 -18.76 5.15
CA GLU A 9 -0.34 -18.36 4.67
C GLU A 9 -0.25 -18.48 3.14
N LEU A 10 -0.83 -19.53 2.55
CA LEU A 10 -0.87 -19.69 1.10
C LEU A 10 -1.76 -18.63 0.43
N GLU A 11 -2.92 -18.33 0.99
CA GLU A 11 -3.81 -17.28 0.47
C GLU A 11 -3.15 -15.90 0.56
N HIS A 12 -2.54 -15.58 1.70
CA HIS A 12 -1.82 -14.33 1.93
C HIS A 12 -0.64 -14.19 0.95
N ALA A 13 0.20 -15.22 0.84
CA ALA A 13 1.32 -15.25 -0.10
C ALA A 13 0.86 -14.97 -1.54
N ARG A 14 -0.24 -15.62 -1.93
CA ARG A 14 -0.81 -15.49 -3.26
C ARG A 14 -1.34 -14.07 -3.49
N ALA A 15 -2.09 -13.53 -2.53
CA ALA A 15 -2.66 -12.18 -2.60
C ALA A 15 -1.56 -11.13 -2.76
N ILE A 16 -0.46 -11.23 -1.99
CA ILE A 16 0.69 -10.31 -2.11
C ILE A 16 1.24 -10.31 -3.54
N GLN A 17 1.49 -11.48 -4.11
CA GLN A 17 2.09 -11.59 -5.44
C GLN A 17 1.15 -11.04 -6.52
N ASP A 18 -0.14 -11.36 -6.44
CA ASP A 18 -1.12 -10.93 -7.44
C ASP A 18 -1.41 -9.42 -7.32
N ILE A 19 -1.49 -8.87 -6.10
CA ILE A 19 -1.63 -7.44 -5.85
C ILE A 19 -0.39 -6.67 -6.34
N ALA A 20 0.81 -7.15 -6.04
CA ALA A 20 2.05 -6.53 -6.50
C ALA A 20 2.11 -6.43 -8.02
N LYS A 21 1.78 -7.53 -8.73
CA LYS A 21 1.71 -7.55 -10.20
C LYS A 21 0.63 -6.60 -10.74
N ALA A 22 -0.54 -6.57 -10.11
CA ALA A 22 -1.67 -5.79 -10.60
C ALA A 22 -1.53 -4.27 -10.35
N ARG A 23 -0.96 -3.88 -9.21
CA ARG A 23 -0.98 -2.48 -8.73
C ARG A 23 0.39 -1.82 -8.66
N PHE A 24 1.47 -2.60 -8.64
CA PHE A 24 2.84 -2.11 -8.56
C PHE A 24 3.76 -2.81 -9.57
N PRO A 25 3.46 -2.84 -10.88
CA PRO A 25 4.25 -3.55 -11.88
C PRO A 25 5.54 -2.80 -12.25
N TYR A 26 6.30 -2.31 -11.26
CA TYR A 26 7.53 -1.56 -11.50
C TYR A 26 8.73 -2.49 -11.65
N PRO A 27 9.64 -2.20 -12.60
CA PRO A 27 9.68 -1.01 -13.44
C PRO A 27 8.67 -1.01 -14.61
N THR A 28 8.20 0.16 -15.00
CA THR A 28 7.41 0.37 -16.24
C THR A 28 8.11 1.34 -17.18
N ARG A 29 7.69 1.42 -18.46
CA ARG A 29 8.25 2.37 -19.43
C ARG A 29 8.21 3.83 -18.95
N GLY A 30 7.15 4.22 -18.23
CA GLY A 30 7.01 5.58 -17.68
C GLY A 30 7.72 5.80 -16.34
N ARG A 31 8.09 4.71 -15.64
CA ARG A 31 8.75 4.76 -14.33
C ARG A 31 9.86 3.70 -14.26
N PRO A 32 10.92 3.83 -15.07
CA PRO A 32 11.96 2.81 -15.20
C PRO A 32 12.87 2.72 -13.96
N TYR A 33 12.92 3.78 -13.15
CA TYR A 33 13.72 3.88 -11.92
C TYR A 33 12.98 3.39 -10.67
N LEU A 34 11.71 2.98 -10.79
CA LEU A 34 11.01 2.34 -9.67
C LEU A 34 11.19 0.83 -9.76
N LYS A 35 11.30 0.19 -8.60
CA LYS A 35 11.35 -1.28 -8.50
C LYS A 35 10.48 -1.76 -7.35
N THR A 36 9.67 -2.78 -7.62
CA THR A 36 8.81 -3.43 -6.62
C THR A 36 9.47 -4.69 -6.09
N TYR A 37 9.37 -4.87 -4.79
CA TYR A 37 9.79 -6.05 -4.05
C TYR A 37 8.61 -6.58 -3.23
N THR A 38 8.57 -7.90 -3.04
CA THR A 38 7.61 -8.58 -2.16
C THR A 38 8.38 -9.31 -1.07
N ASN A 39 7.89 -9.27 0.17
CA ASN A 39 8.59 -9.87 1.32
C ASN A 39 8.02 -11.22 1.77
N HIS A 40 7.13 -11.82 0.95
CA HIS A 40 6.56 -13.14 1.18
C HIS A 40 6.68 -14.03 -0.07
N PRO A 41 7.06 -15.32 0.06
CA PRO A 41 7.47 -16.00 1.30
C PRO A 41 8.90 -15.67 1.74
N GLN A 42 9.69 -15.00 0.90
CA GLN A 42 11.05 -14.62 1.21
C GLN A 42 11.15 -13.11 1.38
N ARG A 43 11.89 -12.68 2.39
CA ARG A 43 12.20 -11.27 2.63
C ARG A 43 13.24 -10.80 1.62
N THR A 44 12.83 -9.92 0.71
CA THR A 44 13.68 -9.43 -0.39
C THR A 44 14.07 -7.96 -0.26
N MET A 45 13.29 -7.15 0.46
CA MET A 45 13.57 -5.73 0.70
C MET A 45 13.13 -5.29 2.09
N GLY A 46 14.10 -5.08 2.98
CA GLY A 46 13.85 -4.55 4.31
C GLY A 46 13.85 -3.02 4.33
N VAL A 47 12.99 -2.44 5.17
CA VAL A 47 12.94 -0.99 5.42
C VAL A 47 13.51 -0.72 6.81
N LYS A 48 14.47 0.21 6.90
CA LYS A 48 15.07 0.59 8.19
C LYS A 48 14.18 1.61 8.89
N THR A 49 13.85 1.32 10.15
CA THR A 49 13.25 2.29 11.06
C THR A 49 14.30 3.33 11.50
N PRO A 50 13.89 4.49 12.03
CA PRO A 50 14.82 5.48 12.60
C PRO A 50 15.72 4.93 13.72
N ARG A 51 15.30 3.83 14.37
CA ARG A 51 16.08 3.15 15.43
C ARG A 51 17.05 2.09 14.88
N GLY A 52 17.18 1.96 13.56
CA GLY A 52 18.07 1.00 12.91
C GLY A 52 17.51 -0.43 12.82
N ILE A 53 16.29 -0.68 13.32
CA ILE A 53 15.62 -1.98 13.17
C ILE A 53 15.14 -2.13 11.73
N VAL A 54 15.36 -3.30 11.13
CA VAL A 54 14.85 -3.63 9.79
C VAL A 54 13.49 -4.32 9.91
N VAL A 55 12.52 -3.81 9.18
CA VAL A 55 11.17 -4.38 9.07
C VAL A 55 10.84 -4.73 7.62
N TYR A 56 9.82 -5.53 7.39
CA TYR A 56 9.54 -6.13 6.08
C TYR A 56 8.06 -5.99 5.71
N PRO A 57 7.65 -4.81 5.20
CA PRO A 57 6.33 -4.62 4.64
C PRO A 57 6.04 -5.62 3.51
N ASP A 58 4.80 -6.09 3.33
CA ASP A 58 4.49 -7.12 2.33
C ASP A 58 4.96 -6.74 0.93
N ILE A 59 4.75 -5.47 0.55
CA ILE A 59 5.16 -4.90 -0.74
C ILE A 59 5.95 -3.61 -0.50
N VAL A 60 7.14 -3.52 -1.10
CA VAL A 60 8.00 -2.33 -1.04
C VAL A 60 8.33 -1.86 -2.45
N VAL A 61 7.97 -0.62 -2.76
CA VAL A 61 8.41 0.05 -4.00
C VAL A 61 9.47 1.07 -3.63
N VAL A 62 10.62 0.99 -4.30
CA VAL A 62 11.74 1.90 -4.09
C VAL A 62 12.15 2.60 -5.37
N ARG A 63 12.82 3.74 -5.22
CA ARG A 63 13.61 4.37 -6.28
C ARG A 63 15.01 3.72 -6.31
N HIS A 64 15.39 3.23 -7.48
CA HIS A 64 16.68 2.61 -7.75
C HIS A 64 17.66 3.64 -8.35
N PRO A 65 18.97 3.57 -8.03
CA PRO A 65 19.67 2.56 -7.23
C PRO A 65 19.71 2.78 -5.72
N GLU A 66 19.29 3.94 -5.21
CA GLU A 66 19.48 4.32 -3.81
C GLU A 66 18.59 3.54 -2.83
N ASN A 67 17.60 2.82 -3.34
CA ASN A 67 16.58 2.09 -2.57
C ASN A 67 15.78 2.99 -1.60
N GLU A 68 15.53 4.24 -2.02
CA GLU A 68 14.64 5.16 -1.30
C GLU A 68 13.20 4.62 -1.38
N VAL A 69 12.53 4.48 -0.22
CA VAL A 69 11.14 4.01 -0.16
C VAL A 69 10.19 5.04 -0.78
N VAL A 70 9.40 4.61 -1.76
CA VAL A 70 8.41 5.45 -2.45
C VAL A 70 6.98 5.03 -2.07
N ILE A 71 6.71 3.72 -2.01
CA ILE A 71 5.41 3.18 -1.61
C ILE A 71 5.63 1.94 -0.75
N LEU A 72 4.82 1.79 0.29
CA LEU A 72 4.65 0.58 1.06
C LEU A 72 3.22 0.06 0.88
N ALA A 73 3.04 -1.26 0.98
CA ALA A 73 1.72 -1.86 1.03
C ALA A 73 1.70 -3.06 1.98
N GLU A 74 0.64 -3.13 2.79
CA GLU A 74 0.28 -4.32 3.56
C GLU A 74 -0.96 -5.00 3.02
N VAL A 75 -0.94 -6.33 3.05
CA VAL A 75 -2.03 -7.18 2.61
C VAL A 75 -2.51 -8.00 3.79
N GLU A 76 -3.73 -7.75 4.22
CA GLU A 76 -4.37 -8.51 5.28
C GLU A 76 -5.25 -9.63 4.73
N THR A 77 -5.38 -10.68 5.54
CA THR A 77 -6.41 -11.72 5.45
C THR A 77 -7.52 -11.47 6.47
N ALA A 78 -8.62 -12.22 6.40
CA ALA A 78 -9.80 -11.98 7.23
C ALA A 78 -9.51 -12.03 8.75
N ASP A 79 -8.56 -12.87 9.15
CA ASP A 79 -8.12 -13.09 10.53
C ASP A 79 -7.04 -12.12 11.01
N THR A 80 -6.47 -11.31 10.13
CA THR A 80 -5.35 -10.40 10.44
C THR A 80 -5.77 -8.92 10.44
N VAL A 81 -6.99 -8.60 10.02
CA VAL A 81 -7.60 -7.27 10.26
C VAL A 81 -7.96 -7.11 11.74
N THR A 82 -6.95 -6.82 12.56
CA THR A 82 -7.05 -6.77 14.03
C THR A 82 -6.31 -5.56 14.60
N ALA A 83 -6.56 -5.25 15.88
CA ALA A 83 -5.86 -4.16 16.56
C ALA A 83 -4.36 -4.43 16.74
N ASP A 84 -3.94 -5.68 16.88
CA ASP A 84 -2.53 -6.05 17.03
C ASP A 84 -1.76 -5.75 15.73
N GLU A 85 -2.25 -6.26 14.59
CA GLU A 85 -1.67 -5.98 13.26
C GLU A 85 -1.72 -4.48 12.92
N ALA A 86 -2.75 -3.77 13.38
CA ALA A 86 -2.83 -2.32 13.18
C ALA A 86 -1.67 -1.53 13.82
N HIS A 87 -0.97 -2.07 14.82
CA HIS A 87 0.25 -1.45 15.33
C HIS A 87 1.40 -1.56 14.32
N GLU A 88 1.47 -2.65 13.55
CA GLU A 88 2.43 -2.81 12.46
C GLU A 88 2.10 -1.87 11.29
N TRP A 89 0.83 -1.75 10.90
CA TRP A 89 0.40 -0.76 9.90
C TRP A 89 0.84 0.66 10.29
N LYS A 90 0.71 1.00 11.58
CA LYS A 90 1.15 2.29 12.12
C LYS A 90 2.64 2.50 11.99
N LEU A 91 3.44 1.46 12.26
CA LEU A 91 4.87 1.52 12.06
C LEU A 91 5.19 1.77 10.58
N PHE A 92 4.61 1.00 9.66
CA PHE A 92 4.92 1.13 8.24
C PHE A 92 4.46 2.45 7.63
N ALA A 93 3.29 2.95 8.03
CA ALA A 93 2.81 4.28 7.63
C ALA A 93 3.74 5.42 8.09
N SER A 94 4.58 5.20 9.11
CA SER A 94 5.60 6.18 9.52
C SER A 94 6.90 6.12 8.69
N LEU A 95 7.09 5.06 7.90
CA LEU A 95 8.27 4.82 7.08
C LEU A 95 8.08 5.21 5.61
N GLY A 96 6.83 5.39 5.17
CA GLY A 96 6.51 5.85 3.82
C GLY A 96 5.00 5.80 3.54
N PRO A 97 4.56 6.25 2.34
CA PRO A 97 3.17 6.18 1.91
C PRO A 97 2.64 4.74 1.93
N LEU A 98 1.73 4.42 2.88
CA LEU A 98 1.20 3.07 3.07
C LEU A 98 -0.17 2.88 2.40
N TYR A 99 -0.28 1.91 1.50
CA TYR A 99 -1.55 1.35 1.05
C TYR A 99 -1.92 0.12 1.87
N LEU A 100 -3.15 0.08 2.39
CA LEU A 100 -3.68 -1.09 3.08
C LEU A 100 -4.63 -1.85 2.16
N TYR A 101 -4.41 -3.15 2.01
CA TYR A 101 -5.27 -4.07 1.27
C TYR A 101 -5.91 -5.03 2.26
N VAL A 102 -7.24 -5.04 2.32
CA VAL A 102 -7.99 -5.95 3.22
C VAL A 102 -8.98 -6.78 2.41
N PRO A 103 -9.47 -7.93 2.91
CA PRO A 103 -10.48 -8.67 2.17
C PRO A 103 -11.80 -7.88 2.08
N ILE A 104 -12.62 -8.20 1.08
CA ILE A 104 -13.97 -7.66 1.00
C ILE A 104 -14.75 -7.92 2.30
N GLY A 105 -15.50 -6.92 2.77
CA GLY A 105 -16.22 -6.97 4.06
C GLY A 105 -15.44 -6.43 5.25
N TYR A 106 -14.12 -6.21 5.14
CA TYR A 106 -13.28 -5.72 6.25
C TYR A 106 -12.87 -4.25 6.16
N ALA A 107 -13.31 -3.53 5.11
CA ALA A 107 -12.95 -2.13 4.89
C ALA A 107 -13.34 -1.21 6.07
N ASP A 108 -14.55 -1.38 6.61
CA ASP A 108 -15.05 -0.52 7.70
C ASP A 108 -14.30 -0.77 9.00
N GLU A 109 -13.97 -2.04 9.28
CA GLU A 109 -13.18 -2.42 10.44
C GLU A 109 -11.75 -1.89 10.34
N ALA A 110 -11.08 -2.08 9.19
CA ALA A 110 -9.76 -1.53 8.93
C ALA A 110 -9.74 0.00 9.05
N ARG A 111 -10.76 0.68 8.51
CA ARG A 111 -10.94 2.13 8.64
C ARG A 111 -11.12 2.54 10.11
N ARG A 112 -11.93 1.80 10.88
CA ARG A 112 -12.16 2.06 12.31
C ARG A 112 -10.85 1.96 13.09
N LEU A 113 -10.05 0.93 12.85
CA LEU A 113 -8.73 0.73 13.46
C LEU A 113 -7.75 1.84 13.08
N CYS A 114 -7.68 2.18 11.79
CA CYS A 114 -6.83 3.30 11.33
C CYS A 114 -7.23 4.62 11.99
N LYS A 115 -8.52 4.89 12.14
CA LYS A 115 -9.02 6.11 12.80
C LYS A 115 -8.72 6.11 14.29
N SER A 116 -8.96 5.01 15.00
CA SER A 116 -8.76 4.94 16.46
C SER A 116 -7.29 5.05 16.84
N LEU A 117 -6.40 4.42 16.07
CA LEU A 117 -4.96 4.41 16.31
C LEU A 117 -4.20 5.55 15.61
N LYS A 118 -4.92 6.39 14.84
CA LYS A 118 -4.39 7.52 14.05
C LYS A 118 -3.30 7.09 13.06
N ILE A 119 -3.61 6.08 12.26
CA ILE A 119 -2.71 5.49 11.26
C ILE A 119 -2.85 6.29 9.95
N PRO A 120 -1.79 6.95 9.46
CA PRO A 120 -1.85 7.76 8.25
C PRO A 120 -1.65 6.89 7.00
N ILE A 121 -2.68 6.14 6.59
CA ILE A 121 -2.67 5.41 5.32
C ILE A 121 -3.01 6.33 4.15
N VAL A 122 -2.36 6.12 3.00
CA VAL A 122 -2.59 6.90 1.78
C VAL A 122 -3.65 6.27 0.88
N GLY A 123 -4.01 5.00 1.12
CA GLY A 123 -5.17 4.39 0.50
C GLY A 123 -5.61 3.11 1.19
N LEU A 124 -6.90 2.83 1.10
CA LEU A 124 -7.52 1.59 1.54
C LEU A 124 -8.18 0.93 0.34
N ARG A 125 -7.88 -0.35 0.12
CA ARG A 125 -8.43 -1.16 -0.97
C ARG A 125 -8.96 -2.47 -0.41
N THR A 126 -10.05 -2.95 -0.98
CA THR A 126 -10.53 -4.31 -0.72
C THR A 126 -10.09 -5.25 -1.83
N TRP A 127 -9.82 -6.51 -1.49
CA TRP A 127 -9.52 -7.55 -2.46
C TRP A 127 -10.39 -8.81 -2.24
N ARG A 128 -10.58 -9.57 -3.32
CA ARG A 128 -11.17 -10.93 -3.28
C ARG A 128 -10.75 -11.73 -4.52
N TYR A 129 -10.76 -13.05 -4.41
CA TYR A 129 -10.74 -13.92 -5.58
C TYR A 129 -12.17 -14.26 -6.03
N ILE A 130 -12.43 -14.14 -7.33
CA ILE A 130 -13.71 -14.55 -7.90
C ILE A 130 -13.73 -16.07 -8.03
N GLN A 131 -14.70 -16.69 -7.37
CA GLN A 131 -14.85 -18.15 -7.38
C GLN A 131 -14.95 -18.69 -8.80
N GLY A 132 -14.20 -19.75 -9.09
CA GLY A 132 -14.18 -20.43 -10.39
C GLY A 132 -13.46 -19.70 -11.52
N GLN A 133 -12.86 -18.52 -11.29
CA GLN A 133 -12.18 -17.74 -12.34
C GLN A 133 -10.71 -17.42 -12.04
N ASP A 134 -10.22 -17.81 -10.87
CA ASP A 134 -8.85 -17.54 -10.40
C ASP A 134 -8.43 -16.05 -10.54
N ARG A 135 -9.42 -15.16 -10.54
CA ARG A 135 -9.27 -13.75 -10.86
C ARG A 135 -9.31 -12.91 -9.60
N LEU A 136 -8.24 -12.14 -9.38
CA LEU A 136 -8.19 -11.14 -8.32
C LEU A 136 -9.01 -9.90 -8.70
N GLU A 137 -9.93 -9.51 -7.85
CA GLU A 137 -10.64 -8.24 -7.91
C GLU A 137 -10.12 -7.31 -6.81
N ILE A 138 -9.81 -6.06 -7.15
CA ILE A 138 -9.33 -5.04 -6.21
C ILE A 138 -10.20 -3.80 -6.38
N ASN A 139 -10.87 -3.37 -5.31
CA ASN A 139 -11.70 -2.17 -5.30
C ASN A 139 -11.06 -1.09 -4.41
N ASP A 140 -10.96 0.13 -4.94
CA ASP A 140 -10.39 1.27 -4.23
C ASP A 140 -11.48 1.92 -3.37
N ILE A 141 -11.35 1.80 -2.04
CA ILE A 141 -12.31 2.36 -1.09
C ILE A 141 -12.04 3.85 -0.90
N PHE A 142 -10.78 4.21 -0.72
CA PHE A 142 -10.32 5.59 -0.87
C PHE A 142 -8.83 5.62 -1.20
N THR A 143 -8.42 6.73 -1.79
CA THR A 143 -7.02 7.16 -1.86
C THR A 143 -6.98 8.61 -1.42
N GLN A 144 -6.17 8.91 -0.41
CA GLN A 144 -5.86 10.29 -0.08
C GLN A 144 -4.82 10.77 -1.06
N TRP A 145 -5.09 11.93 -1.66
CA TRP A 145 -4.12 12.64 -2.45
C TRP A 145 -2.96 13.06 -1.54
N THR A 146 -1.83 12.35 -1.61
CA THR A 146 -0.56 12.85 -1.05
C THR A 146 0.10 13.88 -1.99
N GLY A 147 -0.64 14.35 -3.01
CA GLY A 147 -0.23 15.33 -4.01
C GLY A 147 -0.22 14.75 -5.43
N LEU A 148 -0.67 15.54 -6.41
CA LEU A 148 -0.61 15.21 -7.86
C LEU A 148 0.82 15.36 -8.43
N GLU A 149 1.76 15.73 -7.57
CA GLU A 149 3.14 16.04 -7.87
C GLU A 149 4.01 14.77 -7.99
N ASP A 150 3.68 13.71 -7.25
CA ASP A 150 4.52 12.50 -7.17
C ASP A 150 4.20 11.44 -8.23
N LEU A 151 3.31 11.75 -9.17
CA LEU A 151 2.88 10.82 -10.24
C LEU A 151 2.95 11.38 -11.67
N ALA A 152 3.14 12.69 -11.84
CA ALA A 152 3.25 13.33 -13.16
C ALA A 152 4.71 13.35 -13.66
N PRO A 153 4.98 13.03 -14.94
CA PRO A 153 6.29 13.27 -15.53
C PRO A 153 6.54 14.78 -15.65
N GLU A 154 7.78 15.22 -15.45
CA GLU A 154 8.18 16.60 -15.74
C GLU A 154 7.93 16.92 -17.24
N PRO A 155 7.35 18.08 -17.59
CA PRO A 155 7.09 19.26 -16.74
C PRO A 155 5.63 19.41 -16.24
N LEU A 156 4.79 18.40 -16.38
CA LEU A 156 3.35 18.48 -16.06
C LEU A 156 3.06 18.59 -14.56
N ARG A 157 4.02 18.16 -13.73
CA ARG A 157 4.00 18.27 -12.26
C ARG A 157 3.67 19.68 -11.79
N GLY A 158 4.37 20.69 -12.31
CA GLY A 158 4.19 22.08 -11.90
C GLY A 158 2.89 22.72 -12.39
N PHE A 159 2.35 22.26 -13.53
CA PHE A 159 1.07 22.74 -14.06
C PHE A 159 -0.11 22.23 -13.23
N LEU A 160 -0.11 20.93 -12.95
CA LEU A 160 -1.19 20.27 -12.20
C LEU A 160 -1.27 20.76 -10.75
N LYS A 161 -0.13 21.01 -10.10
CA LYS A 161 -0.08 21.64 -8.77
C LYS A 161 -0.84 22.97 -8.74
N ARG A 162 -0.50 23.88 -9.66
CA ARG A 162 -1.12 25.21 -9.74
C ARG A 162 -2.61 25.16 -10.10
N TYR A 163 -3.02 24.23 -10.95
CA TYR A 163 -4.43 24.08 -11.34
C TYR A 163 -5.31 23.62 -10.16
N LEU A 164 -4.83 22.68 -9.36
CA LEU A 164 -5.58 22.17 -8.20
C LEU A 164 -5.67 23.21 -7.08
N GLU A 165 -4.58 23.92 -6.79
CA GLU A 165 -4.56 25.03 -5.83
C GLU A 165 -5.53 26.17 -6.22
N PHE A 166 -5.65 26.43 -7.52
CA PHE A 166 -6.60 27.41 -8.06
C PHE A 166 -8.06 26.95 -7.87
N ARG A 167 -8.36 25.70 -8.23
CA ARG A 167 -9.69 25.09 -8.11
C ARG A 167 -10.20 25.02 -6.67
N GLU A 168 -9.33 24.72 -5.71
CA GLU A 168 -9.69 24.70 -4.28
C GLU A 168 -10.08 26.09 -3.77
N ARG A 169 -9.46 27.16 -4.27
CA ARG A 169 -9.81 28.55 -3.92
C ARG A 169 -11.15 28.99 -4.53
N GLU A 170 -11.47 28.55 -5.74
CA GLU A 170 -12.77 28.86 -6.38
C GLU A 170 -13.94 28.14 -5.70
N MET A 171 -13.75 26.94 -5.16
CA MET A 171 -14.83 26.22 -4.45
C MET A 171 -15.01 26.67 -3.00
N ALA A 172 -14.08 27.47 -2.47
CA ALA A 172 -14.12 28.02 -1.12
C ALA A 172 -14.64 29.48 -1.08
N SER A 173 -14.98 30.07 -2.24
CA SER A 173 -15.63 31.38 -2.38
C SER A 173 -17.08 31.23 -2.84
#